data_AF-A0A924PUD9-F1
#
_entry.id   AF-A0A924PUD9-F1
#
_cell.length_a   1.000
_cell.length_b   1.000
_cell.length_c   1.000
_cell.angle_alpha   90.00
_cell.angle_beta   90.00
_cell.angle_gamma   90.00
#
_symmetry.space_group_name_H-M   'P 1'
#
loop_
_entity.id
_entity.type
_entity.pdbx_description
1 polymer ?
#
loop_
_entity_poly.entity_id
_entity_poly.type
_entity_poly.pdbx_seq_one_letter_code
_entity_poly.pdbx_strand_id
1 'polypeptide(L)' 'IEAAARTGKIGDGKVFVYDLEQVVRIRTGETGKEAL' A
#
# COMPACT_ATOMS: atom_id res chain seq x y z
N ILE A 1 3.41 -10.00 -0.80
CA ILE A 1 2.53 -9.38 -1.83
C ILE A 1 2.81 -9.96 -3.22
N GLU A 2 4.05 -9.97 -3.69
CA GLU A 2 4.41 -10.54 -5.01
C GLU A 2 3.92 -11.99 -5.22
N ALA A 3 4.14 -12.88 -4.25
CA ALA A 3 3.79 -14.30 -4.37
C ALA A 3 2.30 -14.59 -4.64
N ALA A 4 1.39 -13.67 -4.26
CA ALA A 4 -0.04 -13.83 -4.51
C ALA A 4 -0.43 -13.46 -5.95
N ALA A 5 0.34 -12.60 -6.63
CA ALA A 5 0.05 -12.08 -7.96
C ALA A 5 0.93 -12.70 -9.07
N ARG A 6 2.06 -13.32 -8.70
CA ARG A 6 3.05 -13.86 -9.64
C ARG A 6 2.59 -15.19 -10.25
N THR A 7 2.47 -15.24 -11.57
CA THR A 7 2.17 -16.46 -12.34
C THR A 7 3.39 -17.01 -13.08
N GLY A 8 4.49 -16.25 -13.13
CA GLY A 8 5.72 -16.59 -13.86
C GLY A 8 5.66 -16.32 -15.36
N LYS A 9 4.60 -15.65 -15.83
CA LYS A 9 4.38 -15.33 -17.25
C LYS A 9 4.59 -13.84 -17.50
N ILE A 10 4.89 -13.49 -18.75
CA ILE A 10 4.91 -12.09 -19.18
C ILE A 10 3.52 -11.50 -18.90
N GLY A 11 3.48 -10.39 -18.16
CA GLY A 11 2.22 -9.74 -17.79
C GLY A 11 1.84 -9.82 -16.31
N ASP A 12 2.66 -10.43 -15.45
CA ASP A 12 2.46 -10.47 -13.98
C ASP A 12 2.32 -9.09 -13.29
N GLY A 13 2.59 -8.01 -14.03
CA GLY A 13 2.37 -6.64 -13.58
C GLY A 13 3.61 -6.02 -12.93
N LYS A 14 3.40 -4.88 -12.26
CA LYS A 14 4.45 -4.12 -11.56
C LYS A 14 3.92 -3.66 -10.21
N VAL A 15 4.82 -3.58 -9.23
CA VAL A 15 4.54 -2.95 -7.94
C VAL A 15 5.33 -1.66 -7.87
N PHE A 16 4.67 -0.58 -7.50
CA PHE A 16 5.29 0.72 -7.25
C PHE A 16 5.10 1.06 -5.78
N VAL A 17 6.17 1.52 -5.14
CA VAL A 17 6.15 1.99 -3.76
C VAL A 17 6.44 3.47 -3.78
N TYR A 18 5.58 4.22 -3.09
CA TYR A 18 5.72 5.66 -2.91
C TYR A 18 5.73 5.96 -1.42
N ASP A 19 6.52 6.96 -1.04
CA ASP A 19 6.47 7.49 0.31
C ASP A 19 5.15 8.24 0.51
N LEU A 20 4.58 8.08 1.69
CA LEU A 20 3.31 8.67 2.07
C LEU A 20 3.57 9.64 3.21
N GLU A 21 3.40 10.93 2.93
CA GLU A 21 3.78 12.02 3.85
C GLU A 21 2.86 12.08 5.07
N GLN A 22 1.55 11.86 4.90
CA GLN A 22 0.58 11.96 5.97
C GLN A 22 -0.62 11.02 5.76
N VAL A 23 -1.06 10.38 6.84
CA VAL A 23 -2.31 9.59 6.91
C VAL A 23 -3.20 10.18 7.99
N VAL A 24 -4.51 10.26 7.73
CA VAL A 24 -5.51 10.73 8.71
C VAL A 24 -6.71 9.78 8.71
N ARG A 25 -7.12 9.30 9.90
CA ARG A 25 -8.31 8.46 10.05
C ARG A 25 -9.54 9.34 10.27
N ILE A 26 -10.40 9.44 9.26
CA ILE A 26 -11.58 10.34 9.26
C ILE A 26 -12.48 10.13 10.50
N ARG A 27 -12.66 8.88 10.95
CA ARG A 27 -13.57 8.57 12.07
C ARG A 27 -13.09 9.05 13.43
N THR A 28 -11.77 9.11 13.66
CA THR A 28 -11.17 9.37 14.98
C THR A 28 -10.32 10.64 15.01
N GLY A 29 -9.89 11.14 13.84
CA GLY A 29 -8.95 12.24 13.72
C GLY A 29 -7.49 11.84 13.96
N GLU A 30 -7.20 10.56 14.18
CA GLU A 30 -5.83 10.06 14.37
C GLU A 30 -4.97 10.33 13.14
N THR A 31 -3.67 10.58 13.35
CA THR A 31 -2.72 10.90 12.28
C THR A 31 -1.52 9.96 12.28
N GLY A 32 -0.82 9.88 11.15
CA GLY A 32 0.42 9.10 11.04
C GLY A 32 0.19 7.61 11.29
N LYS A 33 0.99 6.99 12.15
CA LYS A 33 0.90 5.54 12.43
C LYS A 33 -0.37 5.16 13.19
N GLU A 34 -0.91 6.05 14.02
CA GLU A 34 -2.15 5.81 14.78
C GLU A 34 -3.37 5.75 13.84
N ALA A 35 -3.24 6.37 12.65
CA ALA A 35 -4.26 6.35 11.62
C ALA A 35 -4.32 5.04 10.81
N LEU A 36 -3.32 4.15 10.93
CA LEU A 36 -3.27 2.83 10.29
C LEU A 36 -3.95 1.79 11.19
#